data_AF-A0A383A9D3-F1
#
_entry.id   AF-A0A383A9D3-F1
#
_cell.length_a   1.000
_cell.length_b   1.000
_cell.length_c   1.000
_cell.angle_alpha   90.00
_cell.angle_beta   90.00
_cell.angle_gamma   90.00
#
_symmetry.space_group_name_H-M   'P 1'
#
loop_
_entity.id
_entity.type
_entity.pdbx_description
1 polymer ?
#
loop_
_entity_poly.entity_id
_entity_poly.type
_entity_poly.pdbx_seq_one_letter_code
_entity_poly.pdbx_strand_id
1 'polypeptide(L)' 'VGNLIPVYLEILADFETPLSAYRKIRPDGEAFLCESVEGGEHLSRYSFVGCNPRGIIRQ' A
#
# COMPACT_ATOMS: atom_id res chain seq x y z
N VAL A 1 25.16 -3.93 3.91
CA VAL A 1 24.58 -4.84 2.90
C VAL A 1 23.24 -5.30 3.44
N GLY A 2 22.14 -5.04 2.75
CA GLY A 2 20.79 -5.37 3.20
C GLY A 2 20.47 -6.85 2.98
N ASN A 3 19.81 -7.50 3.94
CA ASN A 3 19.36 -8.89 3.88
C ASN A 3 17.89 -9.00 3.42
N LEU A 4 17.40 -7.99 2.70
CA LEU A 4 16.02 -7.89 2.20
C LEU A 4 16.05 -7.87 0.67
N ILE A 5 15.40 -8.85 0.05
CA ILE A 5 15.26 -8.97 -1.41
C ILE A 5 13.79 -8.73 -1.76
N PRO A 6 13.45 -7.64 -2.47
CA PRO A 6 12.08 -7.42 -2.92
C PRO A 6 11.75 -8.38 -4.06
N VAL A 7 10.67 -9.14 -3.92
CA VAL A 7 10.09 -9.95 -5.00
C VAL A 7 8.79 -9.27 -5.41
N TYR A 8 8.66 -8.93 -6.69
CA TYR A 8 7.55 -8.12 -7.18
C TYR A 8 7.05 -8.58 -8.55
N LEU A 9 5.83 -8.17 -8.87
CA LEU A 9 5.18 -8.32 -10.17
C LEU A 9 4.41 -7.03 -10.46
N GLU A 10 4.44 -6.60 -11.71
CA GLU A 10 3.59 -5.51 -12.22
C GLU A 10 2.35 -6.10 -12.90
N ILE A 11 1.17 -5.58 -12.57
CA ILE A 11 -0.12 -6.06 -13.09
C ILE A 11 -0.99 -4.88 -13.52
N LEU A 12 -1.87 -5.10 -14.51
CA LEU A 12 -2.90 -4.13 -14.89
C LEU A 12 -3.96 -4.05 -13.78
N ALA A 13 -4.29 -2.83 -13.40
CA ALA A 13 -5.21 -2.53 -12.28
C ALA A 13 -6.14 -1.36 -12.63
N ASP A 14 -6.50 -1.21 -13.91
CA ASP A 14 -7.25 -0.06 -14.44
C ASP A 14 -8.64 0.10 -13.79
N PHE A 15 -9.19 -0.97 -13.23
CA PHE A 15 -10.46 -0.96 -12.48
C PHE A 15 -10.29 -0.82 -10.96
N GLU A 16 -9.06 -0.72 -10.48
CA GLU A 16 -8.78 -0.52 -9.07
C GLU A 16 -8.61 0.98 -8.77
N THR A 17 -9.19 1.37 -7.65
CA THR A 17 -8.74 2.55 -6.90
C THR A 17 -7.81 2.07 -5.78
N PRO A 18 -6.97 2.94 -5.19
CA PRO A 18 -6.16 2.56 -4.03
C PRO A 18 -7.00 1.93 -2.90
N LEU A 19 -8.21 2.44 -2.67
CA LEU A 19 -9.15 1.90 -1.69
C LEU A 19 -9.69 0.51 -2.05
N SER A 20 -10.01 0.25 -3.32
CA SER A 20 -10.48 -1.09 -3.73
C SER A 20 -9.36 -2.12 -3.66
N ALA A 21 -8.14 -1.75 -4.04
CA ALA A 21 -6.95 -2.58 -3.88
C ALA A 21 -6.70 -2.90 -2.39
N TYR A 22 -6.74 -1.89 -1.51
CA TYR A 22 -6.62 -2.09 -0.06
C TYR A 22 -7.66 -3.07 0.48
N ARG A 23 -8.93 -2.91 0.10
CA ARG A 23 -9.99 -3.84 0.56
C ARG A 23 -9.78 -5.27 0.09
N LYS A 24 -9.22 -5.48 -1.10
CA LYS A 24 -8.96 -6.81 -1.67
C LYS A 24 -7.80 -7.52 -1.00
N ILE A 25 -6.75 -6.79 -0.61
CA ILE A 25 -5.53 -7.39 -0.04
C ILE A 25 -5.50 -7.34 1.49
N ARG A 26 -6.36 -6.54 2.12
CA ARG A 26 -6.43 -6.43 3.58
C ARG A 26 -6.87 -7.79 4.17
N PRO A 27 -6.04 -8.43 5.00
CA PRO A 27 -6.40 -9.59 5.80
C PRO A 27 -7.19 -9.16 7.05
N ASP A 28 -7.61 -10.12 7.88
CA ASP A 28 -8.19 -9.84 9.20
C ASP A 28 -7.21 -9.18 10.19
N GLY A 29 -5.96 -8.94 9.79
CA GLY A 29 -4.90 -8.34 10.59
C GLY A 29 -4.53 -6.90 10.22
N GLU A 30 -3.33 -6.52 10.64
CA GLU A 30 -2.80 -5.16 10.54
C GLU A 30 -2.46 -4.80 9.08
N ALA A 31 -2.98 -3.67 8.62
CA ALA A 31 -2.86 -3.22 7.24
C ALA A 31 -2.91 -1.68 7.17
N PHE A 32 -2.37 -1.11 6.11
CA PHE A 32 -2.40 0.33 5.88
C PHE A 32 -2.67 0.66 4.41
N LEU A 33 -3.26 1.83 4.21
CA LEU A 33 -3.36 2.54 2.94
C LEU A 33 -2.82 3.95 3.19
N CYS A 34 -1.77 4.32 2.47
CA CYS A 34 -1.19 5.66 2.49
C CYS A 34 -1.39 6.32 1.13
N GLU A 35 -2.14 7.42 1.13
CA GLU A 35 -2.37 8.26 -0.04
C GLU A 35 -1.77 9.64 0.24
N SER A 36 -1.20 10.25 -0.80
CA SER A 36 -0.66 11.62 -0.72
C SER A 36 -1.52 12.56 -1.56
N VAL A 37 -1.74 13.76 -1.03
CA VAL A 37 -2.45 14.85 -1.70
C VAL A 37 -1.49 16.04 -1.87
N GLU A 38 -1.35 16.51 -3.10
CA GLU A 38 -0.59 17.72 -3.44
C GLU A 38 -1.56 18.90 -3.58
N GLY A 39 -1.33 19.98 -2.83
CA GLY A 39 -2.13 21.20 -2.92
C GLY A 39 -3.61 21.06 -2.50
N GLY A 40 -4.00 19.94 -1.88
CA GLY A 40 -5.35 19.68 -1.38
C GLY A 40 -6.35 19.13 -2.40
N GLU A 41 -6.06 19.21 -3.70
CA GLU A 41 -6.99 18.79 -4.76
C GLU A 41 -6.44 17.73 -5.72
N HIS A 42 -5.11 17.56 -5.80
CA HIS A 42 -4.51 16.58 -6.70
C HIS A 42 -3.99 15.37 -5.95
N LEU A 43 -4.52 14.19 -6.31
CA LEU A 43 -3.96 12.92 -5.84
C LEU A 43 -2.56 12.75 -6.42
N SER A 44 -1.62 12.31 -5.58
CA SER A 44 -0.27 12.00 -6.05
C SER A 44 -0.27 10.78 -6.99
N ARG A 45 0.81 10.61 -7.75
CA ARG A 45 0.95 9.51 -8.71
C ARG A 45 0.92 8.11 -8.09
N TYR A 46 1.21 7.99 -6.79
CA TYR A 46 1.34 6.69 -6.14
C TYR A 46 0.53 6.63 -4.85
N SER A 47 -0.02 5.45 -4.59
CA SER A 47 -0.56 5.08 -3.29
C SER A 47 0.16 3.84 -2.80
N PHE A 48 0.37 3.73 -1.49
CA PHE A 48 1.04 2.59 -0.89
C PHE A 48 0.03 1.78 -0.09
N VAL A 49 -0.06 0.49 -0.39
CA VAL A 49 -0.92 -0.45 0.34
C VAL A 49 -0.04 -1.54 0.93
N GLY A 50 -0.21 -1.84 2.21
CA GLY A 50 0.55 -2.88 2.90
C GLY A 50 -0.32 -3.68 3.84
N CYS A 51 -0.01 -4.97 3.98
CA CYS A 51 -0.67 -5.88 4.90
C CYS A 51 0.32 -6.90 5.46
N ASN A 52 -0.05 -7.61 6.52
CA ASN A 52 0.76 -8.65 7.15
C ASN A 52 2.19 -8.20 7.51
N PRO A 53 2.37 -7.10 8.26
CA PRO A 53 3.71 -6.64 8.63
C PRO A 53 4.42 -7.67 9.51
N ARG A 54 5.75 -7.79 9.35
CA ARG A 54 6.58 -8.65 10.21
C ARG A 54 6.64 -8.18 11.67
N GLY A 55 6.40 -6.90 11.92
CA GLY A 55 6.42 -6.33 13.27
C GLY A 55 5.77 -4.95 13.30
N ILE A 56 5.31 -4.55 14.48
CA ILE A 56 4.66 -3.26 14.72
C ILE A 56 5.42 -2.57 15.85
N ILE A 57 5.87 -1.35 15.57
CA ILE A 57 6.54 -0.50 16.55
C ILE A 57 5.50 0.47 17.08
N ARG A 58 5.36 0.53 18.40
CA ARG A 58 4.48 1.49 19.11
C ARG A 58 5.37 2.36 19.99
N GLN A 59 5.08 3.66 20.02
CA GLN A 59 5.74 4.62 20.90
C GLN A 59 5.14 4.59 22.31
#